data_AF-A0A5Q4FNP5-F1
#
_entry.id   AF-A0A5Q4FNP5-F1
#
_cell.length_a   1.000
_cell.length_b   1.000
_cell.length_c   1.000
_cell.angle_alpha   90.00
_cell.angle_beta   90.00
_cell.angle_gamma   90.00
#
_symmetry.space_group_name_H-M   'P 1'
#
loop_
_entity.id
_entity.type
_entity.pdbx_description
1 polymer ?
#
loop_
_entity_poly.entity_id
_entity_poly.type
_entity_poly.pdbx_seq_one_letter_code
_entity_poly.pdbx_strand_id
1 'polypeptide(L)'
;MESTTNGENNLRKKNRKPVWVFPWGYPESFLIMAAVLLVGFAMEWVTAGDGLSAPAWPWNGVIGAALILGALILQLALPDKPVVRWLSQVPASMGAIAAVTLSVLLMGLFLQGQPSGISWIDRLGLTRMATSWPFLMSISWFLFVLAMTTVRRSIPLRGRNIGFLLNHLGLWIVIAGGILGSGDLQRVTMTLSDGQAVWYGTDRDGRTVELPLALELQRFHMEEYPPKMGMLDHNTGSLIIRGEQDLVEVERGRTGHMSGWNYEILRFFSESARIEDRFEPIHDIGAAPAAQIRAVHAERGDTVVGWITCGSFNMRHQFLELEE
;
A
#
# COMPACT_ATOMS: atom_id res chain seq x y z
N MET A 1 7.92 -58.93 -12.07
CA MET A 1 8.01 -57.85 -11.07
C MET A 1 7.07 -56.75 -11.52
N GLU A 2 5.75 -57.02 -11.56
CA GLU A 2 4.77 -56.13 -12.20
C GLU A 2 3.32 -56.40 -11.71
N SER A 3 3.15 -56.84 -10.46
CA SER A 3 1.81 -57.12 -9.90
C SER A 3 1.44 -56.31 -8.66
N THR A 4 2.31 -55.40 -8.21
CA THR A 4 2.10 -54.62 -6.97
C THR A 4 1.58 -53.20 -7.21
N THR A 5 1.71 -52.64 -8.42
CA THR A 5 1.30 -51.25 -8.74
C THR A 5 -0.20 -51.10 -9.05
N ASN A 6 -0.88 -52.14 -9.51
CA ASN A 6 -2.33 -52.09 -9.81
C ASN A 6 -3.23 -52.22 -8.56
N GLY A 7 -2.72 -52.74 -7.44
CA GLY A 7 -3.47 -52.84 -6.19
C GLY A 7 -3.63 -51.48 -5.49
N GLU A 8 -2.57 -50.67 -5.46
CA GLU A 8 -2.59 -49.37 -4.77
C GLU A 8 -3.42 -48.30 -5.51
N ASN A 9 -3.41 -48.32 -6.85
CA ASN A 9 -4.23 -47.41 -7.66
C ASN A 9 -5.74 -47.73 -7.57
N ASN A 10 -6.09 -49.00 -7.37
CA ASN A 10 -7.49 -49.41 -7.19
C ASN A 10 -8.02 -49.12 -5.76
N LEU A 11 -7.15 -49.10 -4.74
CA LEU A 11 -7.52 -48.67 -3.39
C LEU A 11 -7.73 -47.15 -3.30
N ARG A 12 -6.95 -46.34 -4.05
CA ARG A 12 -7.11 -44.87 -4.11
C ARG A 12 -8.38 -44.40 -4.84
N LYS A 13 -8.91 -45.19 -5.78
CA LYS A 13 -10.15 -44.85 -6.51
C LYS A 13 -11.44 -45.10 -5.71
N LYS A 14 -11.41 -45.88 -4.62
CA LYS A 14 -12.63 -46.42 -4.00
C LYS A 14 -13.31 -45.53 -2.94
N ASN A 15 -12.71 -44.40 -2.52
CA ASN A 15 -13.24 -43.58 -1.41
C ASN A 15 -13.36 -42.07 -1.73
N ARG A 16 -13.57 -41.67 -2.99
CA ARG A 16 -13.97 -40.28 -3.28
C ARG A 16 -15.49 -40.20 -3.22
N LYS A 17 -15.97 -39.65 -2.11
CA LYS A 17 -17.38 -39.29 -1.95
C LYS A 17 -17.82 -38.38 -3.11
N PRO A 18 -19.01 -38.58 -3.70
CA PRO A 18 -19.55 -37.68 -4.71
C PRO A 18 -19.74 -36.26 -4.17
N VAL A 19 -19.47 -35.26 -5.01
CA VAL A 19 -19.69 -33.84 -4.70
C VAL A 19 -21.19 -33.60 -4.44
N TRP A 20 -21.51 -32.64 -3.59
CA TRP A 20 -22.88 -32.24 -3.23
C TRP A 20 -23.66 -33.23 -2.36
N VAL A 21 -23.00 -34.24 -1.82
CA VAL A 21 -23.56 -35.11 -0.79
C VAL A 21 -23.08 -34.64 0.59
N PHE A 22 -23.89 -34.71 1.65
CA PHE A 22 -23.46 -34.33 3.01
C PHE A 22 -22.60 -35.40 3.70
N PRO A 23 -21.66 -35.04 4.59
CA PRO A 23 -21.23 -33.68 4.95
C PRO A 23 -20.34 -33.02 3.88
N TRP A 24 -20.62 -31.77 3.51
CA TRP A 24 -19.81 -31.04 2.53
C TRP A 24 -18.37 -30.84 3.01
N GLY A 25 -17.42 -30.90 2.07
CA GLY A 25 -15.98 -30.76 2.34
C GLY A 25 -15.39 -29.58 1.58
N TYR A 26 -14.07 -29.65 1.33
CA TYR A 26 -13.35 -28.59 0.62
C TYR A 26 -13.88 -28.32 -0.79
N PRO A 27 -14.19 -29.34 -1.64
CA PRO A 27 -14.65 -29.08 -3.00
C PRO A 27 -15.93 -28.23 -3.04
N GLU A 28 -16.91 -28.57 -2.20
CA GLU A 28 -18.16 -27.81 -2.11
C GLU A 28 -17.93 -26.39 -1.58
N SER A 29 -17.07 -26.22 -0.57
CA SER A 29 -16.75 -24.89 -0.05
C SER A 29 -16.11 -23.98 -1.09
N PHE A 30 -15.16 -24.49 -1.87
CA PHE A 30 -14.55 -23.71 -2.94
C PHE A 30 -15.54 -23.40 -4.07
N LEU A 31 -16.41 -24.36 -4.44
CA LEU A 31 -17.47 -24.14 -5.43
C LEU A 31 -18.47 -23.07 -4.97
N ILE A 32 -18.92 -23.13 -3.73
CA ILE A 32 -19.85 -22.14 -3.16
C ILE A 32 -19.20 -20.76 -3.17
N MET A 33 -17.95 -20.64 -2.73
CA MET A 33 -17.27 -19.33 -2.71
C MET A 33 -16.89 -18.81 -4.09
N ALA A 34 -16.57 -19.68 -5.04
CA ALA A 34 -16.43 -19.30 -6.44
C ALA A 34 -17.75 -18.75 -6.99
N ALA A 35 -18.89 -19.39 -6.67
CA ALA A 35 -20.21 -18.89 -7.05
C ALA A 35 -20.51 -17.53 -6.38
N VAL A 36 -20.19 -17.34 -5.10
CA VAL A 36 -20.33 -16.04 -4.41
C VAL A 36 -19.52 -14.95 -5.11
N LEU A 37 -18.27 -15.22 -5.48
CA LEU A 37 -17.43 -14.28 -6.22
C LEU A 37 -18.00 -13.97 -7.59
N LEU A 38 -18.44 -14.98 -8.35
CA LEU A 38 -19.05 -14.79 -9.67
C LEU A 38 -20.32 -13.93 -9.58
N VAL A 39 -21.18 -14.19 -8.60
CA VAL A 39 -22.36 -13.35 -8.33
C VAL A 39 -21.94 -11.93 -7.96
N GLY A 40 -20.93 -11.78 -7.10
CA GLY A 40 -20.40 -10.46 -6.72
C GLY A 40 -19.89 -9.67 -7.93
N PHE A 41 -19.06 -10.28 -8.79
CA PHE A 41 -18.58 -9.63 -10.01
C PHE A 41 -19.71 -9.32 -11.00
N ALA A 42 -20.71 -10.20 -11.11
CA ALA A 42 -21.89 -9.94 -11.94
C ALA A 42 -22.70 -8.75 -11.40
N MET A 43 -22.86 -8.64 -10.08
CA MET A 43 -23.50 -7.48 -9.45
C MET A 43 -22.71 -6.20 -9.71
N GLU A 44 -21.39 -6.22 -9.50
CA GLU A 44 -20.50 -5.08 -9.79
C GLU A 44 -20.63 -4.61 -11.24
N TRP A 45 -20.68 -5.56 -12.17
CA TRP A 45 -20.84 -5.29 -13.59
C TRP A 45 -22.17 -4.61 -13.94
N VAL A 46 -23.25 -5.04 -13.27
CA VAL A 46 -24.60 -4.46 -13.43
C VAL A 46 -24.67 -3.08 -12.80
N THR A 47 -23.99 -2.85 -11.67
CA THR A 47 -23.85 -1.52 -11.04
C THR A 47 -22.76 -0.67 -11.68
N ALA A 48 -22.29 -1.01 -12.89
CA ALA A 48 -21.30 -0.24 -13.66
C ALA A 48 -19.97 0.04 -12.94
N GLY A 49 -19.58 -0.77 -11.95
CA GLY A 49 -18.40 -0.50 -11.13
C GLY A 49 -18.61 0.62 -10.10
N ASP A 50 -19.86 0.99 -9.78
CA ASP A 50 -20.17 2.01 -8.77
C ASP A 50 -20.05 1.51 -7.32
N GLY A 51 -19.79 0.21 -7.12
CA GLY A 51 -19.63 -0.45 -5.83
C GLY A 51 -20.72 -0.08 -4.80
N LEU A 52 -20.38 -0.20 -3.52
CA LEU A 52 -21.23 0.25 -2.42
C LEU A 52 -20.42 1.17 -1.50
N SER A 53 -21.01 2.31 -1.12
CA SER A 53 -20.46 3.11 -0.02
C SER A 53 -20.50 2.27 1.27
N ALA A 54 -19.39 2.25 2.00
CA ALA A 54 -19.35 1.57 3.28
C ALA A 54 -20.37 2.19 4.25
N PRO A 55 -21.14 1.38 4.99
CA PRO A 55 -22.12 1.90 5.95
C PRO A 55 -21.39 2.66 7.06
N ALA A 56 -21.83 3.87 7.35
CA ALA A 56 -21.35 4.64 8.49
C ALA A 56 -22.10 4.24 9.78
N TRP A 57 -21.61 4.69 10.93
CA TRP A 57 -22.31 4.58 12.19
C TRP A 57 -23.72 5.21 12.11
N PRO A 58 -24.77 4.56 12.64
CA PRO A 58 -24.80 3.31 13.42
C PRO A 58 -25.00 2.03 12.58
N TRP A 59 -25.14 2.13 11.27
CA TRP A 59 -25.55 1.03 10.40
C TRP A 59 -24.51 -0.09 10.32
N ASN A 60 -23.23 0.26 10.33
CA ASN A 60 -22.15 -0.74 10.42
C ASN A 60 -22.26 -1.61 11.68
N GLY A 61 -22.59 -1.02 12.83
CA GLY A 61 -22.85 -1.73 14.08
C GLY A 61 -24.07 -2.65 13.99
N VAL A 62 -25.16 -2.18 13.37
CA VAL A 62 -26.38 -2.97 13.14
C VAL A 62 -26.08 -4.19 12.26
N ILE A 63 -25.33 -4.01 11.16
CA ILE A 63 -24.95 -5.11 10.26
C ILE A 63 -24.08 -6.13 10.99
N GLY A 64 -23.07 -5.67 11.73
CA GLY A 64 -22.22 -6.56 12.53
C GLY A 64 -23.02 -7.37 13.56
N ALA A 65 -23.92 -6.71 14.29
CA ALA A 65 -24.79 -7.37 15.26
C ALA A 65 -25.73 -8.38 14.58
N ALA A 66 -26.29 -8.05 13.42
CA ALA A 66 -27.17 -8.94 12.66
C ALA A 66 -26.44 -10.23 12.23
N LEU A 67 -25.16 -10.15 11.84
CA LEU A 67 -24.37 -11.34 11.50
C LEU A 67 -24.16 -12.27 12.71
N ILE A 68 -23.84 -11.71 13.88
CA ILE A 68 -23.68 -12.50 15.12
C ILE A 68 -25.02 -13.11 15.56
N LEU A 69 -26.09 -12.32 15.56
CA LEU A 69 -27.43 -12.77 15.95
C LEU A 69 -27.94 -13.85 14.99
N GLY A 70 -27.73 -13.69 13.68
CA GLY A 70 -28.07 -14.71 12.68
C GLY A 70 -27.33 -16.02 12.94
N ALA A 71 -26.03 -15.95 13.25
CA ALA A 71 -25.24 -17.12 13.59
C ALA A 71 -25.74 -17.80 14.89
N LEU A 72 -26.10 -17.01 15.90
CA LEU A 72 -26.68 -17.50 17.15
C LEU A 72 -28.02 -18.20 16.94
N ILE A 73 -28.94 -17.57 16.19
CA ILE A 73 -30.26 -18.13 15.89
C ILE A 73 -30.11 -19.45 15.14
N LEU A 74 -29.28 -19.52 14.10
CA LEU A 74 -29.06 -20.76 13.35
C LEU A 74 -28.47 -21.87 14.23
N GLN A 75 -27.51 -21.54 15.09
CA GLN A 75 -26.86 -22.52 15.95
C GLN A 75 -27.77 -23.06 17.06
N LEU A 76 -28.73 -22.26 17.54
CA LEU A 76 -29.70 -22.66 18.57
C LEU A 76 -30.93 -23.36 17.98
N ALA A 77 -31.48 -22.83 16.89
CA ALA A 77 -32.72 -23.34 16.30
C ALA A 77 -32.50 -24.56 15.39
N LEU A 78 -31.35 -24.65 14.73
CA LEU A 78 -31.07 -25.66 13.70
C LEU A 78 -29.71 -26.37 13.88
N PRO A 79 -29.29 -26.76 15.11
CA PRO A 79 -27.94 -27.28 15.39
C PRO A 79 -27.59 -28.55 14.60
N ASP A 80 -28.58 -29.40 14.31
CA ASP A 80 -28.38 -30.69 13.66
C ASP A 80 -28.45 -30.62 12.13
N LYS A 81 -28.86 -29.48 11.56
CA LYS A 81 -28.94 -29.32 10.10
C LYS A 81 -27.53 -29.43 9.49
N PRO A 82 -27.33 -30.29 8.46
CA PRO A 82 -26.00 -30.51 7.88
C PRO A 82 -25.31 -29.23 7.39
N VAL A 83 -26.06 -28.29 6.81
CA VAL A 83 -25.53 -26.99 6.34
C VAL A 83 -25.03 -26.13 7.51
N VAL A 84 -25.81 -26.03 8.59
CA VAL A 84 -25.44 -25.28 9.80
C VAL A 84 -24.18 -25.88 10.42
N ARG A 85 -24.10 -27.21 10.48
CA ARG A 85 -22.91 -27.91 10.96
C ARG A 85 -21.69 -27.66 10.07
N TRP A 86 -21.86 -27.58 8.75
CA TRP A 86 -20.79 -27.29 7.80
C TRP A 86 -20.29 -25.84 7.89
N LEU A 87 -21.18 -24.86 8.10
CA LEU A 87 -20.82 -23.45 8.27
C LEU A 87 -19.89 -23.19 9.46
N SER A 88 -19.84 -24.09 10.46
CA SER A 88 -18.90 -23.99 11.59
C SER A 88 -17.70 -24.94 11.48
N GLN A 89 -17.45 -25.53 10.30
CA GLN A 89 -16.32 -26.46 10.07
C GLN A 89 -15.21 -25.80 9.24
N VAL A 90 -14.00 -26.34 9.39
CA VAL A 90 -12.78 -25.89 8.70
C VAL A 90 -12.95 -25.74 7.18
N PRO A 91 -13.61 -26.65 6.43
CA PRO A 91 -13.76 -26.47 4.99
C PRO A 91 -14.50 -25.20 4.59
N ALA A 92 -15.57 -24.81 5.33
CA ALA A 92 -16.30 -23.57 5.05
C ALA A 92 -15.41 -22.34 5.29
N SER A 93 -14.65 -22.34 6.39
CA SER A 93 -13.66 -21.28 6.69
C SER A 93 -12.60 -21.17 5.61
N MET A 94 -12.03 -22.28 5.15
CA MET A 94 -10.98 -22.27 4.12
C MET A 94 -11.47 -21.75 2.77
N GLY A 95 -12.70 -22.10 2.37
CA GLY A 95 -13.31 -21.52 1.17
C GLY A 95 -13.47 -20.00 1.30
N ALA A 96 -13.98 -19.53 2.44
CA ALA A 96 -14.19 -18.11 2.70
C ALA A 96 -12.87 -17.32 2.72
N ILE A 97 -11.84 -17.86 3.40
CA ILE A 97 -10.50 -17.29 3.44
C ILE A 97 -9.93 -17.20 2.02
N ALA A 98 -10.04 -18.25 1.21
CA ALA A 98 -9.52 -18.23 -0.16
C ALA A 98 -10.17 -17.14 -1.02
N ALA A 99 -11.49 -16.91 -0.89
CA ALA A 99 -12.18 -15.86 -1.62
C ALA A 99 -11.78 -14.45 -1.18
N VAL A 100 -11.66 -14.23 0.14
CA VAL A 100 -11.16 -12.95 0.68
C VAL A 100 -9.71 -12.72 0.25
N THR A 101 -8.84 -13.72 0.36
CA THR A 101 -7.44 -13.64 -0.07
C THR A 101 -7.31 -13.33 -1.56
N LEU A 102 -8.11 -13.99 -2.41
CA LEU A 102 -8.14 -13.66 -3.84
C LEU A 102 -8.57 -12.21 -4.05
N SER A 103 -9.58 -11.74 -3.31
CA SER A 103 -10.06 -10.36 -3.41
C SER A 103 -9.00 -9.34 -2.99
N VAL A 104 -8.29 -9.60 -1.89
CA VAL A 104 -7.17 -8.76 -1.41
C VAL A 104 -5.98 -8.80 -2.37
N LEU A 105 -5.70 -9.95 -2.98
CA LEU A 105 -4.66 -10.06 -4.00
C LEU A 105 -4.99 -9.21 -5.23
N LEU A 106 -6.24 -9.26 -5.70
CA LEU A 106 -6.69 -8.36 -6.78
C LEU A 106 -6.57 -6.88 -6.35
N MET A 107 -6.97 -6.54 -5.13
CA MET A 107 -6.81 -5.19 -4.58
C MET A 107 -5.34 -4.71 -4.63
N GLY A 108 -4.36 -5.59 -4.39
CA GLY A 108 -2.94 -5.26 -4.44
C GLY A 108 -2.34 -5.21 -5.85
N LEU A 109 -2.94 -5.90 -6.82
CA LEU A 109 -2.47 -5.92 -8.21
C LEU A 109 -2.97 -4.73 -9.04
N PHE A 110 -4.07 -4.10 -8.65
CA PHE A 110 -4.65 -2.95 -9.33
C PHE A 110 -4.49 -1.68 -8.49
N LEU A 111 -4.16 -0.56 -9.15
CA LEU A 111 -4.07 0.74 -8.50
C LEU A 111 -5.45 1.14 -7.95
N GLN A 112 -5.54 1.35 -6.63
CA GLN A 112 -6.79 1.64 -5.95
C GLN A 112 -7.09 3.14 -5.93
N GLY A 113 -8.35 3.52 -6.14
CA GLY A 113 -8.84 4.90 -6.00
C GLY A 113 -8.62 5.80 -7.22
N GLN A 114 -8.12 5.27 -8.32
CA GLN A 114 -8.01 5.97 -9.60
C GLN A 114 -8.55 5.09 -10.73
N PRO A 115 -9.25 5.66 -11.73
CA PRO A 115 -9.65 4.92 -12.91
C PRO A 115 -8.43 4.36 -13.64
N SER A 116 -8.51 3.10 -14.07
CA SER A 116 -7.43 2.45 -14.81
C SER A 116 -7.32 2.96 -16.26
N GLY A 117 -8.36 3.63 -16.76
CA GLY A 117 -8.51 3.97 -18.18
C GLY A 117 -8.95 2.78 -19.05
N ILE A 118 -9.15 1.60 -18.45
CA ILE A 118 -9.57 0.38 -19.13
C ILE A 118 -10.99 0.03 -18.64
N SER A 119 -11.98 0.25 -19.51
CA SER A 119 -13.41 0.18 -19.18
C SER A 119 -13.83 -1.10 -18.47
N TRP A 120 -13.33 -2.27 -18.86
CA TRP A 120 -13.74 -3.53 -18.23
C TRP A 120 -13.13 -3.73 -16.83
N ILE A 121 -11.94 -3.18 -16.56
CA ILE A 121 -11.29 -3.24 -15.24
C ILE A 121 -12.06 -2.39 -14.24
N ASP A 122 -12.40 -1.16 -14.66
CA ASP A 122 -13.17 -0.23 -13.85
C ASP A 122 -14.59 -0.76 -13.60
N ARG A 123 -15.23 -1.34 -14.61
CA ARG A 123 -16.58 -1.92 -14.50
C ARG A 123 -16.65 -3.18 -13.63
N LEU A 124 -15.56 -3.92 -13.51
CA LEU A 124 -15.45 -5.04 -12.55
C LEU A 124 -15.07 -4.57 -11.13
N GLY A 125 -14.95 -3.26 -10.90
CA GLY A 125 -14.65 -2.69 -9.59
C GLY A 125 -13.23 -2.98 -9.08
N LEU A 126 -12.30 -3.38 -9.97
CA LEU A 126 -10.95 -3.80 -9.59
C LEU A 126 -10.09 -2.64 -9.07
N THR A 127 -10.34 -1.42 -9.55
CA THR A 127 -9.70 -0.17 -9.07
C THR A 127 -10.28 0.36 -7.76
N ARG A 128 -11.26 -0.33 -7.18
CA ARG A 128 -11.97 0.06 -5.95
C ARG A 128 -12.46 -1.14 -5.16
N MET A 129 -11.60 -2.14 -5.08
CA MET A 129 -11.93 -3.50 -4.66
C MET A 129 -12.51 -3.56 -3.24
N ALA A 130 -12.05 -2.72 -2.32
CA ALA A 130 -12.56 -2.69 -0.94
C ALA A 130 -14.06 -2.29 -0.83
N THR A 131 -14.60 -1.65 -1.87
CA THR A 131 -16.01 -1.23 -1.95
C THR A 131 -16.81 -2.02 -2.97
N SER A 132 -16.21 -3.02 -3.63
CA SER A 132 -16.88 -3.79 -4.67
C SER A 132 -17.73 -4.91 -4.10
N TRP A 133 -18.80 -5.27 -4.81
CA TRP A 133 -19.67 -6.41 -4.47
C TRP A 133 -18.94 -7.73 -4.22
N PRO A 134 -17.97 -8.20 -5.06
CA PRO A 134 -17.29 -9.47 -4.81
C PRO A 134 -16.51 -9.47 -3.50
N PHE A 135 -15.89 -8.35 -3.12
CA PHE A 135 -15.23 -8.21 -1.84
C PHE A 135 -16.24 -8.19 -0.69
N LEU A 136 -17.29 -7.36 -0.78
CA LEU A 136 -18.31 -7.21 0.26
C LEU A 136 -19.05 -8.52 0.55
N MET A 137 -19.40 -9.29 -0.48
CA MET A 137 -20.03 -10.60 -0.31
C MET A 137 -19.06 -11.62 0.30
N SER A 138 -17.81 -11.65 -0.16
CA SER A 138 -16.79 -12.57 0.37
C SER A 138 -16.48 -12.30 1.83
N ILE A 139 -16.32 -11.03 2.21
CA ILE A 139 -16.03 -10.66 3.60
C ILE A 139 -17.24 -10.88 4.50
N SER A 140 -18.46 -10.57 4.03
CA SER A 140 -19.67 -10.84 4.79
C SER A 140 -19.84 -12.33 5.07
N TRP A 141 -19.59 -13.17 4.06
CA TRP A 141 -19.60 -14.63 4.23
C TRP A 141 -18.53 -15.09 5.22
N PHE A 142 -17.30 -14.57 5.11
CA PHE A 142 -16.21 -14.89 6.02
C PHE A 142 -16.53 -14.51 7.47
N LEU A 143 -17.03 -13.29 7.71
CA LEU A 143 -17.47 -12.84 9.02
C LEU A 143 -18.61 -13.71 9.57
N PHE A 144 -19.53 -14.14 8.72
CA PHE A 144 -20.62 -15.02 9.12
C PHE A 144 -20.14 -16.42 9.52
N VAL A 145 -19.26 -17.05 8.72
CA VAL A 145 -18.65 -18.35 9.04
C VAL A 145 -17.79 -18.28 10.30
N LEU A 146 -17.05 -17.18 10.49
CA LEU A 146 -16.28 -16.92 11.70
C LEU A 146 -17.18 -16.77 12.93
N ALA A 147 -18.31 -16.04 12.80
CA ALA A 147 -19.33 -15.96 13.85
C ALA A 147 -19.94 -17.33 14.15
N MET A 148 -20.35 -18.10 13.14
CA MET A 148 -20.87 -19.47 13.29
C MET A 148 -19.92 -20.38 14.06
N THR A 149 -18.62 -20.32 13.75
CA THR A 149 -17.59 -21.11 14.42
C THR A 149 -17.38 -20.67 15.87
N THR A 150 -17.38 -19.35 16.11
CA THR A 150 -17.23 -18.76 17.45
C THR A 150 -18.41 -19.11 18.34
N VAL A 151 -19.65 -18.90 17.86
CA VAL A 151 -20.89 -19.22 18.57
C VAL A 151 -20.96 -20.70 18.90
N ARG A 152 -20.73 -21.59 17.92
CA ARG A 152 -20.79 -23.04 18.15
C ARG A 152 -19.86 -23.51 19.25
N ARG A 153 -18.64 -22.95 19.32
CA ARG A 153 -17.65 -23.33 20.34
C ARG A 153 -17.88 -22.62 21.69
N SER A 154 -18.70 -21.58 21.69
CA SER A 154 -19.15 -20.92 22.91
C SER A 154 -20.26 -21.68 23.63
N ILE A 155 -20.90 -22.68 22.99
CA ILE A 155 -22.04 -23.41 23.56
C ILE A 155 -21.68 -24.90 23.79
N PRO A 156 -21.72 -25.43 25.03
CA PRO A 156 -21.82 -24.68 26.29
C PRO A 156 -20.51 -23.94 26.61
N LEU A 157 -20.60 -22.83 27.35
CA LEU A 157 -19.44 -22.04 27.76
C LEU A 157 -18.58 -22.86 28.72
N ARG A 158 -17.39 -23.25 28.25
CA ARG A 158 -16.40 -24.00 29.05
C ARG A 158 -15.12 -23.17 29.15
N GLY A 159 -14.58 -23.03 30.36
CA GLY A 159 -13.35 -22.26 30.60
C GLY A 159 -12.16 -22.67 29.71
N ARG A 160 -12.08 -23.96 29.36
CA ARG A 160 -11.07 -24.50 28.42
C ARG A 160 -11.12 -23.86 27.02
N ASN A 161 -12.25 -23.29 26.61
CA ASN A 161 -12.42 -22.64 25.31
C ASN A 161 -12.15 -21.14 25.34
N ILE A 162 -11.83 -20.52 26.49
CA ILE A 162 -11.65 -19.06 26.58
C ILE A 162 -10.61 -18.55 25.58
N GLY A 163 -9.43 -19.19 25.49
CA GLY A 163 -8.40 -18.80 24.53
C GLY A 163 -8.86 -18.88 23.07
N PHE A 164 -9.66 -19.90 22.73
CA PHE A 164 -10.26 -20.02 21.41
C PHE A 164 -11.25 -18.87 21.13
N LEU A 165 -12.13 -18.58 22.10
CA LEU A 165 -13.15 -17.54 21.99
C LEU A 165 -12.53 -16.16 21.86
N LEU A 166 -11.55 -15.81 22.70
CA LEU A 166 -10.85 -14.53 22.64
C LEU A 166 -10.16 -14.32 21.29
N ASN A 167 -9.52 -15.37 20.75
CA ASN A 167 -8.86 -15.27 19.45
C ASN A 167 -9.88 -15.06 18.31
N HIS A 168 -10.94 -15.88 18.24
CA HIS A 168 -11.89 -15.81 17.13
C HIS A 168 -12.81 -14.60 17.22
N LEU A 169 -13.25 -14.24 18.44
CA LEU A 169 -14.03 -13.01 18.66
C LEU A 169 -13.16 -11.78 18.42
N GLY A 170 -11.91 -11.77 18.90
CA GLY A 170 -10.96 -10.68 18.63
C GLY A 170 -10.72 -10.50 17.13
N LEU A 171 -10.47 -11.59 16.40
CA LEU A 171 -10.34 -11.56 14.94
C LEU A 171 -11.60 -11.04 14.28
N TRP A 172 -12.78 -11.50 14.72
CA TRP A 172 -14.05 -11.04 14.20
C TRP A 172 -14.23 -9.52 14.41
N ILE A 173 -13.95 -9.01 15.62
CA ILE A 173 -14.04 -7.58 15.95
C ILE A 173 -13.07 -6.76 15.11
N VAL A 174 -11.80 -7.19 14.99
CA VAL A 174 -10.79 -6.45 14.21
C VAL A 174 -11.20 -6.35 12.74
N ILE A 175 -11.69 -7.45 12.15
CA ILE A 175 -12.06 -7.47 10.73
C ILE A 175 -13.36 -6.71 10.49
N ALA A 176 -14.38 -6.94 11.32
CA ALA A 176 -15.65 -6.22 11.22
C ALA A 176 -15.45 -4.71 11.44
N GLY A 177 -14.69 -4.32 12.46
CA GLY A 177 -14.39 -2.92 12.76
C GLY A 177 -13.56 -2.25 11.68
N GLY A 178 -12.51 -2.91 11.18
CA GLY A 178 -11.66 -2.35 10.12
C GLY A 178 -12.40 -2.16 8.78
N ILE A 179 -13.31 -3.06 8.44
CA ILE A 179 -14.00 -3.05 7.14
C ILE A 179 -15.31 -2.28 7.21
N LEU A 180 -16.20 -2.60 8.16
CA LEU A 180 -17.48 -1.89 8.31
C LEU A 180 -17.29 -0.49 8.92
N GLY A 181 -16.24 -0.25 9.70
CA GLY A 181 -15.89 1.09 10.20
C GLY A 181 -15.25 2.01 9.15
N SER A 182 -14.89 1.49 7.96
CA SER A 182 -14.30 2.31 6.90
C SER A 182 -15.23 3.41 6.38
N GLY A 183 -16.55 3.27 6.56
CA GLY A 183 -17.53 4.30 6.23
C GLY A 183 -17.44 5.55 7.11
N ASP A 184 -16.88 5.43 8.32
CA ASP A 184 -16.69 6.56 9.24
C ASP A 184 -15.34 7.26 9.04
N LEU A 185 -14.52 6.80 8.09
CA LEU A 185 -13.17 7.30 7.88
C LEU A 185 -13.18 8.64 7.14
N GLN A 186 -12.98 9.73 7.88
CA GLN A 186 -12.83 11.06 7.33
C GLN A 186 -11.37 11.39 6.99
N ARG A 187 -11.13 12.03 5.84
CA ARG A 187 -9.82 12.55 5.44
C ARG A 187 -9.89 14.05 5.28
N VAL A 188 -9.03 14.75 6.01
CA VAL A 188 -8.89 16.20 5.93
C VAL A 188 -7.42 16.56 5.84
N THR A 189 -7.13 17.69 5.22
CA THR A 189 -5.81 18.31 5.17
C THR A 189 -5.79 19.52 6.09
N MET A 190 -4.84 19.59 7.00
CA MET A 190 -4.67 20.71 7.92
C MET A 190 -3.36 21.43 7.63
N THR A 191 -3.43 22.74 7.48
CA THR A 191 -2.25 23.60 7.28
C THR A 191 -1.84 24.15 8.63
N LEU A 192 -0.62 23.83 9.06
CA LEU A 192 -0.06 24.32 10.33
C LEU A 192 0.96 25.42 10.07
N SER A 193 1.05 26.37 11.00
CA SER A 193 2.06 27.43 11.02
C SER A 193 2.70 27.45 12.41
N ASP A 194 3.97 27.88 12.47
CA ASP A 194 4.73 27.89 13.72
C ASP A 194 4.02 28.69 14.81
N GLY A 195 3.82 28.07 15.98
CA GLY A 195 3.18 28.68 17.16
C GLY A 195 1.67 28.91 17.02
N GLN A 196 1.02 28.36 15.99
CA GLN A 196 -0.43 28.48 15.80
C GLN A 196 -1.14 27.14 15.96
N ALA A 197 -2.04 27.07 16.94
CA ALA A 197 -2.92 25.93 17.14
C ALA A 197 -4.08 25.97 16.12
N VAL A 198 -4.26 24.86 15.40
CA VAL A 198 -5.30 24.67 14.39
C VAL A 198 -6.14 23.46 14.77
N TRP A 199 -7.46 23.62 14.77
CA TRP A 199 -8.44 22.57 15.12
C TRP A 199 -9.43 22.32 13.99
N TYR A 200 -9.08 22.69 12.76
CA TYR A 200 -9.89 22.47 11.57
C TYR A 200 -9.03 22.01 10.41
N GLY A 201 -9.62 21.26 9.50
CA GLY A 201 -9.01 20.83 8.25
C GLY A 201 -9.91 21.11 7.07
N THR A 202 -9.38 20.91 5.87
CA THR A 202 -10.11 21.00 4.61
C THR A 202 -10.34 19.60 4.07
N ASP A 203 -11.58 19.23 3.76
CA ASP A 203 -11.89 17.94 3.13
C ASP A 203 -11.56 17.92 1.63
N ARG A 204 -11.85 16.79 0.96
CA ARG A 204 -11.61 16.63 -0.48
C ARG A 204 -12.44 17.58 -1.35
N ASP A 205 -13.55 18.08 -0.83
CA ASP A 205 -14.46 19.00 -1.52
C ASP A 205 -14.10 20.47 -1.24
N GLY A 206 -13.00 20.72 -0.52
CA GLY A 206 -12.58 22.07 -0.16
C GLY A 206 -13.35 22.66 1.03
N ARG A 207 -14.15 21.86 1.75
CA ARG A 207 -14.95 22.34 2.87
C ARG A 207 -14.14 22.29 4.15
N THR A 208 -14.28 23.32 4.97
CA THR A 208 -13.70 23.35 6.31
C THR A 208 -14.49 22.44 7.25
N VAL A 209 -13.77 21.57 7.94
CA VAL A 209 -14.30 20.63 8.94
C VAL A 209 -13.58 20.89 10.25
N GLU A 210 -14.34 21.17 11.31
CA GLU A 210 -13.81 21.23 12.67
C GLU A 210 -13.47 19.83 13.19
N LEU A 211 -12.32 19.70 13.83
CA LEU A 211 -11.81 18.46 14.37
C LEU A 211 -11.95 18.43 15.90
N PRO A 212 -12.14 17.24 16.50
CA PRO A 212 -12.22 17.09 17.95
C PRO A 212 -10.86 17.23 18.66
N LEU A 213 -9.82 17.63 17.93
CA LEU A 213 -8.45 17.83 18.43
C LEU A 213 -7.82 19.04 17.74
N ALA A 214 -6.90 19.71 18.46
CA ALA A 214 -6.08 20.79 17.92
C ALA A 214 -4.63 20.32 17.79
N LEU A 215 -3.96 20.69 16.70
CA LEU A 215 -2.51 20.51 16.52
C LEU A 215 -1.83 21.87 16.38
N GLU A 216 -0.61 21.97 16.89
CA GLU A 216 0.24 23.16 16.78
C GLU A 216 1.61 22.72 16.29
N LEU A 217 2.14 23.43 15.29
CA LEU A 217 3.52 23.25 14.85
C LEU A 217 4.44 24.04 15.79
N GLN A 218 5.18 23.33 16.64
CA GLN A 218 6.08 23.96 17.59
C GLN A 218 7.37 24.47 16.94
N ARG A 219 7.93 23.67 16.02
CA ARG A 219 9.14 23.99 15.27
C ARG A 219 9.19 23.14 14.01
N PHE A 220 9.49 23.77 12.88
CA PHE A 220 9.89 23.08 11.67
C PHE A 220 11.41 22.99 11.57
N HIS A 221 11.94 21.79 11.34
CA HIS A 221 13.37 21.56 11.09
C HIS A 221 13.50 20.70 9.84
N MET A 222 14.30 21.15 8.87
CA MET A 222 14.60 20.43 7.65
C MET A 222 16.10 20.24 7.56
N GLU A 223 16.53 19.00 7.32
CA GLU A 223 17.93 18.67 7.04
C GLU A 223 18.07 18.48 5.52
N GLU A 224 18.97 19.25 4.91
CA GLU A 224 19.30 19.10 3.49
C GLU A 224 20.58 18.28 3.33
N TYR A 225 20.58 17.38 2.36
CA TYR A 225 21.79 16.63 2.01
C TYR A 225 22.75 17.54 1.23
N PRO A 226 24.07 17.46 1.49
CA PRO A 226 25.06 18.18 0.69
C PRO A 226 24.96 17.84 -0.80
N PRO A 227 25.07 18.83 -1.70
CA PRO A 227 25.05 18.57 -3.14
C PRO A 227 26.27 17.74 -3.55
N LYS A 228 26.09 16.89 -4.56
CA LYS A 228 27.16 16.07 -5.13
C LYS A 228 27.51 16.53 -6.53
N MET A 229 28.80 16.53 -6.86
CA MET A 229 29.32 16.73 -8.21
C MET A 229 29.74 15.40 -8.83
N GLY A 230 29.62 15.30 -10.16
CA GLY A 230 30.07 14.17 -10.94
C GLY A 230 30.45 14.60 -12.35
N MET A 231 31.04 13.70 -13.13
CA MET A 231 31.44 13.96 -14.51
C MET A 231 30.35 13.51 -15.49
N LEU A 232 30.14 14.29 -16.56
CA LEU A 232 29.18 13.98 -17.61
C LEU A 232 29.91 13.72 -18.92
N ASP A 233 29.44 12.74 -19.68
CA ASP A 233 29.87 12.53 -21.06
C ASP A 233 29.20 13.58 -21.96
N HIS A 234 30.00 14.33 -22.70
CA HIS A 234 29.52 15.43 -23.54
C HIS A 234 28.59 14.96 -24.68
N ASN A 235 28.82 13.76 -25.23
CA ASN A 235 28.08 13.25 -26.39
C ASN A 235 26.76 12.63 -25.98
N THR A 236 26.73 11.90 -24.86
CA THR A 236 25.54 11.16 -24.41
C THR A 236 24.73 11.94 -23.37
N GLY A 237 25.32 12.93 -22.71
CA GLY A 237 24.72 13.62 -21.56
C GLY A 237 24.53 12.73 -20.33
N SER A 238 25.12 11.53 -20.32
CA SER A 238 25.02 10.60 -19.20
C SER A 238 26.11 10.83 -18.17
N LEU A 239 25.79 10.64 -16.90
CA LEU A 239 26.78 10.70 -15.83
C LEU A 239 27.77 9.53 -15.95
N ILE A 240 29.06 9.81 -15.91
CA ILE A 240 30.12 8.82 -15.97
C ILE A 240 30.27 8.22 -14.57
N ILE A 241 29.55 7.13 -14.30
CA ILE A 241 29.61 6.39 -13.03
C ILE A 241 30.30 5.04 -13.28
N ARG A 242 31.52 4.89 -12.76
CA ARG A 242 32.35 3.68 -12.77
C ARG A 242 32.52 3.08 -11.35
N GLY A 243 32.18 3.82 -10.29
CA GLY A 243 32.16 3.39 -8.88
C GLY A 243 31.64 4.45 -7.90
N GLU A 244 31.73 4.18 -6.58
CA GLU A 244 31.26 5.11 -5.52
C GLU A 244 32.01 6.46 -5.48
N GLN A 245 33.20 6.54 -6.08
CA GLN A 245 34.04 7.74 -6.07
C GLN A 245 33.68 8.77 -7.14
N ASP A 246 32.72 8.47 -8.02
CA ASP A 246 32.36 9.34 -9.15
C ASP A 246 31.25 10.36 -8.84
N LEU A 247 30.70 10.30 -7.62
CA LEU A 247 29.80 11.30 -7.06
C LEU A 247 30.36 11.82 -5.74
N VAL A 248 30.89 13.03 -5.78
CA VAL A 248 31.61 13.64 -4.66
C VAL A 248 30.75 14.72 -4.03
N GLU A 249 30.55 14.65 -2.72
CA GLU A 249 29.94 15.75 -1.96
C GLU A 249 30.77 17.03 -2.09
N VAL A 250 30.10 18.13 -2.40
CA VAL A 250 30.75 19.41 -2.65
C VAL A 250 30.94 20.14 -1.34
N GLU A 251 32.19 20.25 -0.91
CA GLU A 251 32.58 21.00 0.28
C GLU A 251 33.83 21.83 -0.01
N ARG A 252 33.87 23.05 0.52
CA ARG A 252 35.02 23.94 0.32
C ARG A 252 36.30 23.31 0.87
N GLY A 253 37.36 23.30 0.06
CA GLY A 253 38.67 22.74 0.40
C GLY A 253 38.78 21.24 0.17
N ARG A 254 37.69 20.57 -0.23
CA ARG A 254 37.75 19.15 -0.59
C ARG A 254 38.53 18.97 -1.88
N THR A 255 39.39 17.95 -1.87
CA THR A 255 40.21 17.53 -3.01
C THR A 255 39.99 16.06 -3.29
N GLY A 256 40.27 15.64 -4.52
CA GLY A 256 40.21 14.24 -4.88
C GLY A 256 40.58 14.01 -6.34
N HIS A 257 40.30 12.79 -6.79
CA HIS A 257 40.56 12.35 -8.15
C HIS A 257 39.27 11.79 -8.76
N MET A 258 38.95 12.19 -9.99
CA MET A 258 37.78 11.71 -10.72
C MET A 258 38.12 11.63 -12.21
N SER A 259 38.03 10.41 -12.77
CA SER A 259 38.21 10.15 -14.21
C SER A 259 39.43 10.83 -14.85
N GLY A 260 40.61 10.73 -14.23
CA GLY A 260 41.87 11.28 -14.78
C GLY A 260 42.16 12.72 -14.38
N TRP A 261 41.25 13.39 -13.66
CA TRP A 261 41.41 14.76 -13.19
C TRP A 261 41.54 14.82 -11.67
N ASN A 262 42.54 15.55 -11.18
CA ASN A 262 42.62 15.96 -9.79
C ASN A 262 41.81 17.23 -9.62
N TYR A 263 40.85 17.25 -8.69
CA TYR A 263 40.02 18.43 -8.44
C TYR A 263 40.26 19.02 -7.05
N GLU A 264 40.00 20.31 -6.94
CA GLU A 264 39.91 21.05 -5.69
C GLU A 264 38.73 22.02 -5.75
N ILE A 265 37.88 21.98 -4.71
CA ILE A 265 36.78 22.91 -4.55
C ILE A 265 37.29 24.16 -3.83
N LEU A 266 37.55 25.22 -4.60
CA LEU A 266 38.09 26.48 -4.10
C LEU A 266 37.05 27.25 -3.27
N ARG A 267 35.80 27.25 -3.73
CA ARG A 267 34.67 27.94 -3.12
C ARG A 267 33.41 27.09 -3.28
N PHE A 268 32.51 27.18 -2.30
CA PHE A 268 31.20 26.55 -2.33
C PHE A 268 30.20 27.47 -1.63
N PHE A 269 29.05 27.66 -2.28
CA PHE A 269 27.88 28.34 -1.74
C PHE A 269 26.70 27.39 -1.86
N SER A 270 26.02 27.09 -0.75
CA SER A 270 24.81 26.25 -0.73
C SER A 270 23.65 26.93 -1.45
N GLU A 271 23.59 28.25 -1.37
CA GLU A 271 22.63 29.09 -2.06
C GLU A 271 23.36 30.26 -2.71
N SER A 272 23.19 30.41 -4.03
CA SER A 272 23.87 31.45 -4.80
C SER A 272 23.04 31.91 -6.00
N ALA A 273 23.39 33.09 -6.49
CA ALA A 273 22.94 33.59 -7.78
C ALA A 273 24.14 33.98 -8.65
N ARG A 274 23.94 33.87 -9.96
CA ARG A 274 24.92 34.32 -10.95
C ARG A 274 24.88 35.83 -11.08
N ILE A 275 26.02 36.47 -10.85
CA ILE A 275 26.25 37.88 -11.10
C ILE A 275 27.37 37.96 -12.14
N GLU A 276 27.00 38.27 -13.38
CA GLU A 276 27.90 38.28 -14.54
C GLU A 276 28.58 36.91 -14.71
N ASP A 277 29.90 36.82 -14.43
CA ASP A 277 30.72 35.62 -14.60
C ASP A 277 31.11 34.94 -13.28
N ARG A 278 30.49 35.34 -12.16
CA ARG A 278 30.72 34.73 -10.85
C ARG A 278 29.41 34.42 -10.13
N PHE A 279 29.54 33.62 -9.08
CA PHE A 279 28.45 33.32 -8.17
C PHE A 279 28.70 34.03 -6.85
N GLU A 280 27.64 34.60 -6.28
CA GLU A 280 27.65 35.24 -4.97
C GLU A 280 26.56 34.61 -4.09
N PRO A 281 26.77 34.52 -2.77
CA PRO A 281 25.80 33.93 -1.86
C PRO A 281 24.56 34.82 -1.75
N ILE A 282 23.39 34.22 -1.91
CA ILE A 282 22.09 34.88 -1.74
C ILE A 282 21.11 33.88 -1.14
N HIS A 283 20.17 34.37 -0.33
CA HIS A 283 19.10 33.56 0.24
C HIS A 283 17.76 34.04 -0.33
N ASP A 284 17.40 33.49 -1.49
CA ASP A 284 16.17 33.86 -2.21
C ASP A 284 15.58 32.64 -2.91
N ILE A 285 14.30 32.71 -3.27
CA ILE A 285 13.57 31.61 -3.88
C ILE A 285 14.21 31.28 -5.24
N GLY A 286 14.66 30.04 -5.37
CA GLY A 286 15.35 29.57 -6.57
C GLY A 286 16.85 29.85 -6.59
N ALA A 287 17.45 30.33 -5.49
CA ALA A 287 18.90 30.24 -5.31
C ALA A 287 19.33 28.77 -5.38
N ALA A 288 20.45 28.51 -6.05
CA ALA A 288 20.95 27.14 -6.20
C ALA A 288 22.43 27.07 -5.78
N PRO A 289 22.92 25.87 -5.42
CA PRO A 289 24.29 25.70 -5.02
C PRO A 289 25.25 25.95 -6.19
N ALA A 290 26.38 26.58 -5.90
CA ALA A 290 27.45 26.79 -6.87
C ALA A 290 28.82 26.53 -6.24
N ALA A 291 29.72 25.96 -7.04
CA ALA A 291 31.07 25.64 -6.62
C ALA A 291 32.09 26.11 -7.66
N GLN A 292 33.18 26.71 -7.18
CA GLN A 292 34.32 27.02 -8.03
C GLN A 292 35.33 25.88 -7.90
N ILE A 293 35.64 25.23 -9.02
CA ILE A 293 36.48 24.06 -9.06
C ILE A 293 37.74 24.39 -9.85
N ARG A 294 38.87 23.95 -9.31
CA ARG A 294 40.12 23.80 -10.05
C ARG A 294 40.29 22.33 -10.39
N ALA A 295 40.37 22.01 -11.68
CA ALA A 295 40.65 20.66 -12.17
C ALA A 295 42.03 20.66 -12.85
N VAL A 296 42.85 19.67 -12.53
CA VAL A 296 44.18 19.47 -13.11
C VAL A 296 44.28 18.09 -13.72
N HIS A 297 44.61 18.00 -15.01
CA HIS A 297 44.76 16.73 -15.70
C HIS A 297 45.95 15.96 -15.11
N ALA A 298 45.75 14.72 -14.69
CA ALA A 298 46.76 13.96 -13.93
C ALA A 298 48.07 13.72 -14.72
N GLU A 299 47.98 13.51 -16.04
CA GLU A 299 49.16 13.26 -16.89
C GLU A 299 49.73 14.51 -17.57
N ARG A 300 48.88 15.32 -18.23
CA ARG A 300 49.29 16.53 -18.96
C ARG A 300 49.62 17.73 -18.08
N GLY A 301 49.04 17.82 -16.88
CA GLY A 301 49.18 18.97 -15.99
C GLY A 301 48.33 20.18 -16.37
N ASP A 302 47.48 20.07 -17.39
CA ASP A 302 46.57 21.14 -17.81
C ASP A 302 45.62 21.52 -16.68
N THR A 303 45.50 22.81 -16.41
CA THR A 303 44.70 23.33 -15.30
C THR A 303 43.54 24.15 -15.82
N VAL A 304 42.32 23.75 -15.43
CA VAL A 304 41.08 24.46 -15.74
C VAL A 304 40.44 24.93 -14.44
N VAL A 305 39.99 26.18 -14.39
CA VAL A 305 39.30 26.75 -13.22
C VAL A 305 38.00 27.38 -13.68
N GLY A 306 36.90 27.01 -13.04
CA GLY A 306 35.61 27.60 -13.36
C GLY A 306 34.52 27.24 -12.35
N TRP A 307 33.34 27.81 -12.58
CA TRP A 307 32.17 27.58 -11.75
C TRP A 307 31.29 26.47 -12.32
N ILE A 308 30.72 25.68 -11.42
CA ILE A 308 29.64 24.74 -11.72
C ILE A 308 28.41 25.07 -10.88
N THR A 309 27.22 24.80 -11.41
CA THR A 309 25.96 24.81 -10.67
C THR A 309 24.95 23.87 -11.32
N CYS A 310 24.13 23.21 -10.51
CA CYS A 310 23.01 22.40 -11.00
C CYS A 310 21.83 23.26 -11.48
N GLY A 311 21.82 24.56 -11.19
CA GLY A 311 20.73 25.46 -11.53
C GLY A 311 19.46 25.21 -10.71
N SER A 312 18.40 25.92 -11.08
CA SER A 312 17.06 25.86 -10.49
C SER A 312 16.03 26.31 -11.53
N PHE A 313 14.77 26.46 -11.12
CA PHE A 313 13.75 27.08 -11.98
C PHE A 313 14.06 28.55 -12.34
N ASN A 314 14.94 29.22 -11.58
CA ASN A 314 15.32 30.62 -11.75
C ASN A 314 16.79 30.82 -12.17
N MET A 315 17.61 29.75 -12.21
CA MET A 315 19.02 29.82 -12.57
C MET A 315 19.39 28.67 -13.52
N ARG A 316 20.05 28.97 -14.64
CA ARG A 316 20.54 27.92 -15.55
C ARG A 316 21.70 27.15 -14.92
N HIS A 317 21.77 25.86 -15.21
CA HIS A 317 22.93 25.03 -14.86
C HIS A 317 24.18 25.55 -15.58
N GLN A 318 25.35 25.26 -15.01
CA GLN A 318 26.65 25.55 -15.61
C GLN A 318 27.58 24.38 -15.37
N PHE A 319 28.25 23.94 -16.43
CA PHE A 319 29.26 22.88 -16.38
C PHE A 319 30.66 23.49 -16.52
N LEU A 320 31.65 22.77 -16.00
CA LEU A 320 33.06 23.03 -16.27
C LEU A 320 33.47 22.07 -17.39
N GLU A 321 33.72 22.60 -18.57
CA GLU A 321 34.19 21.80 -19.69
C GLU A 321 35.65 21.41 -19.46
N LEU A 322 35.96 20.13 -19.68
CA LEU A 322 37.29 19.56 -19.54
C LEU A 322 37.66 18.97 -20.89
N GLU A 323 38.74 19.45 -21.49
CA GLU A 323 39.24 18.93 -22.77
C GLU A 323 39.96 17.60 -22.55
N GLU A 324 39.55 16.55 -23.27
CA GLU A 324 40.23 15.23 -23.24
C GLU A 324 41.67 15.29 -23.75
#